data_AF-A0AAV4AS46-F1
#
_entry.id   AF-A0AAV4AS46-F1
#
_cell.length_a   1.000
_cell.length_b   1.000
_cell.length_c   1.000
_cell.angle_alpha   90.00
_cell.angle_beta   90.00
_cell.angle_gamma   90.00
#
_symmetry.space_group_name_H-M   'P 1'
#
loop_
_entity.id
_entity.type
_entity.pdbx_description
1 polymer ?
#
loop_
_entity_poly.entity_id
_entity_poly.type
_entity_poly.pdbx_seq_one_letter_code
_entity_poly.pdbx_strand_id
1 'polypeptide(L)'
;MDDTTIICSKEDETRWMLTRLDDLMSWCRMDFKPKKSRSLSIRRGKVDEAFTVVEQQIPTVSQEPVKSLGRWYDLSMKDIRRGAETLELASESLLVINKCGLQGKFKIWCPQFMLIPQLLWPLLDNDICSSTVETIEAQINKFVLLIYKKMVGGSSGSFRRGNVLSKSKAKTPNEIYPRGV
;
A
#
# COMPACT_ATOMS: atom_id res chain seq x y z
N MET A 1 -8.10 -17.10 9.68
CA MET A 1 -6.99 -16.14 9.70
C MET A 1 -5.80 -16.89 10.26
N ASP A 2 -4.72 -17.01 9.50
CA ASP A 2 -3.52 -17.80 9.80
C ASP A 2 -2.29 -16.91 10.10
N ASP A 3 -2.30 -15.66 9.65
CA ASP A 3 -1.24 -14.70 9.94
C ASP A 3 -1.23 -14.27 11.41
N THR A 4 -0.08 -14.35 12.05
CA THR A 4 0.15 -13.91 13.44
C THR A 4 1.40 -13.04 13.50
N THR A 5 1.32 -11.92 14.23
CA THR A 5 2.46 -11.03 14.48
C THR A 5 2.82 -11.06 15.96
N ILE A 6 4.09 -11.31 16.27
CA ILE A 6 4.63 -11.18 17.62
C ILE A 6 5.58 -9.99 17.67
N ILE A 7 5.53 -9.24 18.77
CA ILE A 7 6.44 -8.12 19.04
C ILE A 7 6.97 -8.32 20.45
N CYS A 8 8.27 -8.53 20.57
CA CYS A 8 8.97 -8.71 21.83
C CYS A 8 10.09 -7.67 21.94
N SER A 9 10.45 -7.30 23.17
CA SER A 9 11.48 -6.28 23.41
C SER A 9 12.90 -6.86 23.40
N LYS A 10 13.05 -8.18 23.61
CA LYS A 10 14.34 -8.87 23.66
C LYS A 10 14.36 -10.06 22.70
N GLU A 11 15.53 -10.32 22.12
CA GLU A 11 15.73 -11.45 21.20
C GLU A 11 15.51 -12.81 21.86
N ASP A 12 15.97 -13.00 23.09
CA ASP A 12 15.81 -14.28 23.80
C ASP A 12 14.34 -14.57 24.10
N GLU A 13 13.55 -13.53 24.41
CA GLU A 13 12.10 -13.64 24.58
C GLU A 13 11.42 -14.04 23.25
N THR A 14 11.84 -13.45 22.13
CA THR A 14 11.35 -13.82 20.80
C THR A 14 11.68 -15.28 20.48
N ARG A 15 12.92 -15.73 20.69
CA ARG A 15 13.33 -17.12 20.45
C ARG A 15 12.48 -18.09 21.28
N TRP A 16 12.35 -17.81 22.58
CA TRP A 16 11.53 -18.63 23.47
C TRP A 16 10.05 -18.67 23.02
N MET A 17 9.48 -17.53 22.64
CA MET A 17 8.12 -17.46 22.12
C MET A 17 7.95 -18.26 20.83
N LEU A 18 8.90 -18.17 19.90
CA LEU A 18 8.86 -18.91 18.63
C LEU A 18 8.93 -20.42 18.88
N THR A 19 9.81 -20.89 19.75
CA THR A 19 9.86 -22.31 20.16
C THR A 19 8.53 -22.75 20.76
N ARG A 20 7.97 -21.94 21.67
CA ARG A 20 6.71 -22.30 22.33
C ARG A 20 5.52 -22.33 21.38
N LEU A 21 5.49 -21.40 20.42
CA LEU A 21 4.47 -21.38 19.38
C LEU A 21 4.59 -22.60 18.47
N ASP A 22 5.81 -23.01 18.13
CA ASP A 22 6.05 -24.20 17.32
C ASP A 22 5.51 -25.47 18.00
N ASP A 23 5.78 -25.64 19.29
CA ASP A 23 5.22 -26.73 20.10
C ASP A 23 3.67 -26.74 20.06
N LEU A 24 3.06 -25.57 20.27
CA LEU A 24 1.60 -25.43 20.30
C LEU A 24 0.97 -25.70 18.93
N MET A 25 1.59 -25.23 17.85
CA MET A 25 1.11 -25.48 16.49
C MET A 25 1.23 -26.96 16.15
N SER A 26 2.34 -27.60 16.51
CA SER A 26 2.55 -29.04 16.36
C SER A 26 1.47 -29.86 17.10
N TRP A 27 1.11 -29.46 18.32
CA TRP A 27 -0.02 -30.06 19.06
C TRP A 27 -1.36 -29.93 18.32
N CYS A 28 -1.57 -28.79 17.67
CA CYS A 28 -2.74 -28.53 16.82
C CYS A 28 -2.65 -29.19 15.43
N ARG A 29 -1.58 -29.94 15.12
CA ARG A 29 -1.28 -30.50 13.80
C ARG A 29 -1.19 -29.43 12.70
N MET A 30 -0.61 -28.29 13.04
CA MET A 30 -0.33 -27.18 12.15
C MET A 30 1.18 -26.90 12.12
N ASP A 31 1.67 -26.44 10.97
CA ASP A 31 3.07 -26.06 10.80
C ASP A 31 3.18 -24.61 10.35
N PHE A 32 4.19 -23.92 10.87
CA PHE A 32 4.59 -22.63 10.33
C PHE A 32 5.23 -22.79 8.95
N LYS A 33 5.13 -21.75 8.12
CA LYS A 33 5.78 -21.68 6.80
C LYS A 33 6.90 -20.64 6.86
N PRO A 34 8.15 -21.02 7.20
CA PRO A 34 9.27 -20.08 7.35
C PRO A 34 9.48 -19.16 6.15
N LYS A 35 9.30 -19.68 4.93
CA LYS A 35 9.39 -18.91 3.67
C LYS A 35 8.31 -17.82 3.51
N LYS A 36 7.18 -17.94 4.21
CA LYS A 36 6.10 -16.94 4.22
C LYS A 36 6.19 -16.01 5.43
N SER A 37 6.85 -16.44 6.50
CA SER A 37 7.12 -15.62 7.68
C SER A 37 8.21 -14.60 7.40
N ARG A 38 8.21 -13.49 8.14
CA ARG A 38 9.33 -12.54 8.18
C ARG A 38 9.67 -12.15 9.60
N SER A 39 10.92 -11.77 9.79
CA SER A 39 11.37 -11.20 11.05
C SER A 39 12.09 -9.88 10.86
N LEU A 40 12.00 -9.04 11.90
CA LEU A 40 12.72 -7.79 12.00
C LEU A 40 13.22 -7.65 13.44
N SER A 41 14.54 -7.68 13.63
CA SER A 41 15.20 -7.30 14.89
C SER A 41 15.93 -5.98 14.68
N ILE A 42 15.74 -5.03 15.59
CA ILE A 42 16.41 -3.73 15.54
C ILE A 42 17.18 -3.53 16.85
N ARG A 43 18.50 -3.42 16.77
CA ARG A 43 19.37 -3.10 17.90
C ARG A 43 20.18 -1.86 17.59
N ARG A 44 20.07 -0.83 18.46
CA ARG A 44 20.78 0.46 18.31
C ARG A 44 20.60 1.07 16.91
N GLY A 45 19.39 0.96 16.35
CA GLY A 45 19.05 1.49 15.03
C GLY A 45 19.58 0.69 13.84
N LYS A 46 20.17 -0.49 14.05
CA LYS A 46 20.61 -1.41 12.99
C LYS A 46 19.77 -2.69 13.01
N VAL A 47 19.54 -3.26 11.82
CA VAL A 47 18.95 -4.60 11.71
C VAL A 47 20.01 -5.61 12.13
N ASP A 48 19.69 -6.43 13.13
CA ASP A 48 20.70 -7.21 13.86
C ASP A 48 20.63 -8.71 13.55
N GLU A 49 19.46 -9.33 13.80
CA GLU A 49 19.38 -10.80 13.84
C GLU A 49 18.22 -11.39 13.02
N ALA A 50 18.46 -12.61 12.52
CA ALA A 50 17.45 -13.48 11.95
C ALA A 50 17.01 -14.53 12.98
N PHE A 51 15.75 -14.93 12.93
CA PHE A 51 15.18 -15.95 13.82
C PHE A 51 14.93 -17.25 13.05
N THR A 52 14.76 -18.34 13.79
CA THR A 52 14.46 -19.68 13.25
C THR A 52 13.13 -20.18 13.80
N VAL A 53 12.38 -20.91 12.99
CA VAL A 53 11.14 -21.63 13.33
C VAL A 53 11.13 -22.96 12.57
N VAL A 54 10.73 -24.06 13.22
CA VAL A 54 10.82 -25.42 12.64
C VAL A 54 12.22 -25.69 12.09
N GLU A 55 13.26 -25.35 12.86
CA GLU A 55 14.69 -25.49 12.49
C GLU A 55 15.11 -24.77 11.17
N GLN A 56 14.25 -23.94 10.59
CA GLN A 56 14.51 -23.18 9.37
C GLN A 56 14.62 -21.70 9.68
N GLN A 57 15.56 -21.02 9.02
CA GLN A 57 15.75 -19.59 9.15
C GLN A 57 14.61 -18.82 8.48
N ILE A 58 14.03 -17.88 9.21
CA ILE A 58 13.04 -16.92 8.70
C ILE A 58 13.80 -15.80 7.96
N PRO A 59 13.42 -15.49 6.71
CA PRO A 59 13.98 -14.35 6.00
C PRO A 59 13.71 -13.04 6.74
N THR A 60 14.71 -12.16 6.81
CA THR A 60 14.51 -10.84 7.40
C THR A 60 13.73 -9.94 6.44
N VAL A 61 13.01 -8.96 6.97
CA VAL A 61 12.32 -7.93 6.15
C VAL A 61 13.30 -7.17 5.24
N SER A 62 14.57 -7.05 5.64
CA SER A 62 15.62 -6.43 4.84
C SER A 62 15.99 -7.25 3.59
N GLN A 63 15.93 -8.57 3.67
CA GLN A 63 16.21 -9.47 2.55
C GLN A 63 14.99 -9.61 1.64
N GLU A 64 13.83 -9.85 2.26
CA GLU A 64 12.56 -10.04 1.56
C GLU A 64 11.47 -9.18 2.21
N PRO A 65 11.19 -7.98 1.67
CA PRO A 65 10.08 -7.14 2.11
C PRO A 65 8.75 -7.91 2.10
N VAL A 66 7.85 -7.58 3.02
CA VAL A 66 6.57 -8.29 3.19
C VAL A 66 5.40 -7.34 3.24
N LYS A 67 4.28 -7.81 2.71
CA LYS A 67 2.99 -7.13 2.82
C LYS A 67 2.15 -7.82 3.88
N SER A 68 1.75 -7.11 4.92
CA SER A 68 0.83 -7.60 5.96
C SER A 68 -0.33 -6.62 6.13
N LEU A 69 -1.55 -7.14 6.10
CA LEU A 69 -2.80 -6.35 6.17
C LEU A 69 -2.89 -5.18 5.17
N GLY A 70 -2.25 -5.29 4.00
CA GLY A 70 -2.24 -4.20 3.02
C GLY A 70 -1.04 -3.27 3.14
N ARG A 71 -0.34 -3.25 4.29
CA ARG A 71 0.88 -2.48 4.54
C ARG A 71 2.12 -3.19 4.08
N TRP A 72 3.05 -2.46 3.49
CA TRP A 72 4.37 -2.99 3.16
C TRP A 72 5.38 -2.65 4.24
N TYR A 73 6.13 -3.66 4.68
CA TYR A 73 7.27 -3.54 5.57
C TYR A 73 8.54 -3.78 4.76
N ASP A 74 9.42 -2.78 4.77
CA ASP A 74 10.73 -2.81 4.12
C ASP A 74 11.81 -2.28 5.09
N LEU A 75 13.08 -2.32 4.68
CA LEU A 75 14.19 -1.83 5.51
C LEU A 75 14.06 -0.35 5.88
N SER A 76 13.43 0.46 5.00
CA SER A 76 13.31 1.89 5.25
C SER A 76 12.35 2.18 6.40
N MET A 77 11.35 1.33 6.64
CA MET A 77 10.28 1.52 7.63
C MET A 77 9.61 2.90 7.53
N LYS A 78 9.65 3.52 6.35
CA LYS A 78 9.11 4.86 6.08
C LYS A 78 7.98 4.76 5.08
N ASP A 79 6.92 5.49 5.35
CA ASP A 79 5.73 5.51 4.50
C ASP A 79 5.76 6.61 3.42
N ILE A 80 6.90 7.30 3.23
CA ILE A 80 7.04 8.40 2.26
C ILE A 80 6.60 7.97 0.84
N ARG A 81 6.99 6.76 0.42
CA ARG A 81 6.61 6.22 -0.91
C ARG A 81 5.12 5.91 -1.01
N ARG A 82 4.47 5.60 0.11
CA ARG A 82 3.04 5.26 0.20
C ARG A 82 2.15 6.47 -0.06
N GLY A 83 2.58 7.65 0.39
CA GLY A 83 1.91 8.91 0.05
C GLY A 83 1.88 9.14 -1.47
N ALA A 84 3.02 8.96 -2.15
CA ALA A 84 3.11 9.10 -3.60
C ALA A 84 2.27 8.05 -4.35
N GLU A 85 2.31 6.80 -3.92
CA GLU A 85 1.48 5.71 -4.49
C GLU A 85 -0.02 6.00 -4.31
N THR A 86 -0.43 6.54 -3.16
CA THR A 86 -1.84 6.88 -2.89
C THR A 86 -2.31 8.05 -3.77
N LEU A 87 -1.44 9.04 -4.01
CA LEU A 87 -1.71 10.14 -4.94
C LEU A 87 -1.83 9.65 -6.39
N GLU A 88 -0.96 8.72 -6.81
CA GLU A 88 -1.02 8.10 -8.13
C GLU A 88 -2.31 7.29 -8.29
N LEU A 89 -2.67 6.48 -7.29
CA LEU A 89 -3.92 5.73 -7.26
C LEU A 89 -5.14 6.65 -7.41
N ALA A 90 -5.15 7.78 -6.69
CA ALA A 90 -6.22 8.77 -6.80
C ALA A 90 -6.32 9.33 -8.23
N SER A 91 -5.17 9.71 -8.79
CA SER A 91 -5.08 10.27 -10.14
C SER A 91 -5.56 9.27 -11.21
N GLU A 92 -5.08 8.03 -11.16
CA GLU A 92 -5.46 6.97 -12.10
C GLU A 92 -6.95 6.64 -12.02
N SER A 93 -7.48 6.53 -10.80
CA SER A 93 -8.89 6.22 -10.57
C SER A 93 -9.80 7.32 -11.12
N LEU A 94 -9.44 8.59 -10.94
CA LEU A 94 -10.16 9.71 -11.56
C LEU A 94 -10.12 9.66 -13.09
N LEU A 95 -9.01 9.22 -13.70
CA LEU A 95 -8.92 9.03 -15.15
C LEU A 95 -9.85 7.91 -15.64
N VAL A 96 -9.92 6.81 -14.91
CA VAL A 96 -10.84 5.70 -15.22
C VAL A 96 -12.29 6.17 -15.11
N ILE A 97 -12.65 6.89 -14.04
CA ILE A 97 -13.99 7.49 -13.87
C ILE A 97 -14.29 8.49 -15.01
N ASN A 98 -13.32 9.28 -15.44
CA ASN A 98 -13.53 10.21 -16.55
C ASN A 98 -13.82 9.48 -17.88
N LYS A 99 -13.11 8.37 -18.13
CA LYS A 99 -13.21 7.58 -19.37
C LYS A 99 -14.41 6.63 -19.40
N CYS A 100 -15.02 6.34 -18.26
CA CYS A 100 -16.17 5.45 -18.23
C CYS A 100 -17.38 6.04 -19.00
N GLY A 101 -18.25 5.18 -19.52
CA GLY A 101 -19.44 5.57 -20.28
C GLY A 101 -20.58 6.17 -19.44
N LEU A 102 -20.34 6.46 -18.15
CA LEU A 102 -21.36 6.99 -17.26
C LEU A 102 -21.75 8.44 -17.62
N GLN A 103 -23.02 8.78 -17.35
CA GLN A 103 -23.49 10.16 -17.44
C GLN A 103 -22.79 11.05 -16.39
N GLY A 104 -22.67 12.34 -16.66
CA GLY A 104 -21.93 13.27 -15.80
C GLY A 104 -22.38 13.26 -14.33
N LYS A 105 -23.69 13.15 -14.06
CA LYS A 105 -24.23 13.07 -12.69
C LYS A 105 -23.68 11.87 -11.91
N PHE A 106 -23.56 10.71 -12.57
CA PHE A 106 -23.01 9.51 -11.97
C PHE A 106 -21.49 9.58 -11.84
N LYS A 107 -20.80 10.27 -12.77
CA LYS A 107 -19.35 10.53 -12.65
C LYS A 107 -19.00 11.40 -11.45
N ILE A 108 -19.85 12.35 -11.07
CA ILE A 108 -19.67 13.15 -9.85
C ILE A 108 -19.87 12.30 -8.58
N TRP A 109 -20.73 11.29 -8.64
CA TRP A 109 -20.95 10.37 -7.51
C TRP A 109 -19.77 9.42 -7.27
N CYS A 110 -19.07 9.00 -8.32
CA CYS A 110 -17.98 8.02 -8.21
C CYS A 110 -16.85 8.44 -7.24
N PRO A 111 -16.37 9.70 -7.22
CA PRO A 111 -15.39 10.12 -6.22
C PRO A 111 -15.84 9.85 -4.78
N GLN A 112 -17.08 10.19 -4.42
CA GLN A 112 -17.57 10.05 -3.06
C GLN A 112 -17.73 8.57 -2.65
N PHE A 113 -18.32 7.75 -3.53
CA PHE A 113 -18.78 6.41 -3.17
C PHE A 113 -17.87 5.27 -3.64
N MET A 114 -16.91 5.54 -4.51
CA MET A 114 -15.96 4.54 -4.99
C MET A 114 -14.53 4.91 -4.64
N LEU A 115 -14.12 6.13 -5.00
CA LEU A 115 -12.73 6.54 -4.84
C LEU A 115 -12.35 6.75 -3.37
N ILE A 116 -13.14 7.50 -2.60
CA ILE A 116 -12.84 7.74 -1.18
C ILE A 116 -12.73 6.42 -0.39
N PRO A 117 -13.68 5.46 -0.50
CA PRO A 117 -13.53 4.15 0.15
C PRO A 117 -12.26 3.40 -0.26
N GLN A 118 -11.85 3.49 -1.52
CA GLN A 118 -10.61 2.87 -1.99
C GLN A 118 -9.35 3.54 -1.40
N LEU A 119 -9.37 4.87 -1.25
CA LEU A 119 -8.28 5.65 -0.66
C LEU A 119 -8.27 5.56 0.88
N LEU A 120 -9.40 5.23 1.51
CA LEU A 120 -9.51 5.19 2.95
C LEU A 120 -8.53 4.21 3.58
N TRP A 121 -8.37 3.02 2.99
CA TRP A 121 -7.45 2.00 3.51
C TRP A 121 -5.98 2.47 3.56
N PRO A 122 -5.36 2.93 2.45
CA PRO A 122 -3.98 3.41 2.50
C PRO A 122 -3.80 4.64 3.40
N LEU A 123 -4.82 5.51 3.52
CA LEU A 123 -4.80 6.68 4.40
C LEU A 123 -4.88 6.33 5.90
N LEU A 124 -5.55 5.24 6.27
CA LEU A 124 -5.65 4.78 7.66
C LEU A 124 -4.42 3.99 8.11
N ASP A 125 -3.86 3.20 7.20
CA ASP A 125 -2.81 2.23 7.51
C ASP A 125 -1.38 2.80 7.45
N ASN A 126 -1.17 3.85 6.64
CA ASN A 126 0.14 4.46 6.40
C ASN A 126 0.19 5.88 6.95
N ASP A 127 1.36 6.30 7.43
CA ASP A 127 1.58 7.67 7.88
C ASP A 127 1.78 8.60 6.67
N ILE A 128 0.66 9.11 6.15
CA ILE A 128 0.62 10.00 4.98
C ILE A 128 0.47 11.45 5.46
N CYS A 129 1.39 12.31 5.03
CA CYS A 129 1.37 13.73 5.38
C CYS A 129 0.08 14.42 4.89
N SER A 130 -0.50 15.31 5.71
CA SER A 130 -1.72 16.07 5.39
C SER A 130 -1.62 16.84 4.06
N SER A 131 -0.45 17.36 3.71
CA SER A 131 -0.22 18.03 2.43
C SER A 131 -0.48 17.14 1.20
N THR A 132 -0.21 15.84 1.31
CA THR A 132 -0.52 14.87 0.25
C THR A 132 -2.03 14.66 0.16
N VAL A 133 -2.70 14.57 1.31
CA VAL A 133 -4.16 14.44 1.39
C VAL A 133 -4.87 15.66 0.81
N GLU A 134 -4.41 16.87 1.13
CA GLU A 134 -4.92 18.13 0.55
C GLU A 134 -4.74 18.17 -0.96
N THR A 135 -3.62 17.64 -1.47
CA THR A 135 -3.38 17.55 -2.91
C THR A 135 -4.38 16.60 -3.59
N ILE A 136 -4.66 15.44 -2.97
CA ILE A 136 -5.68 14.49 -3.44
C ILE A 136 -7.06 15.15 -3.44
N GLU A 137 -7.43 15.83 -2.35
CA GLU A 137 -8.70 16.55 -2.24
C GLU A 137 -8.84 17.61 -3.35
N ALA A 138 -7.78 18.41 -3.57
CA ALA A 138 -7.76 19.40 -4.64
C ALA A 138 -7.93 18.77 -6.03
N GLN A 139 -7.36 17.59 -6.29
CA GLN A 139 -7.56 16.86 -7.56
C GLN A 139 -9.01 16.40 -7.72
N ILE A 140 -9.61 15.84 -6.67
CA ILE A 140 -11.01 15.40 -6.67
C ILE A 140 -11.96 16.59 -6.89
N ASN A 141 -11.76 17.69 -6.15
CA ASN A 141 -12.55 18.90 -6.28
C ASN A 141 -12.46 19.50 -7.69
N LYS A 142 -11.25 19.58 -8.27
CA LYS A 142 -11.06 20.00 -9.66
C LYS A 142 -11.81 19.10 -10.64
N PHE A 143 -11.74 17.78 -10.46
CA PHE A 143 -12.45 16.83 -11.31
C PHE A 143 -13.97 17.03 -11.27
N VAL A 144 -14.55 17.11 -10.07
CA VAL A 144 -15.99 17.31 -9.87
C VAL A 144 -16.45 18.61 -10.53
N LEU A 145 -15.73 19.72 -10.32
CA LEU A 145 -16.04 21.01 -10.93
C LEU A 145 -16.00 20.96 -12.46
N LEU A 146 -15.03 20.24 -13.04
CA LEU A 146 -14.94 20.09 -14.50
C LEU A 146 -16.12 19.32 -15.08
N ILE A 147 -16.52 18.22 -14.44
CA ILE A 147 -17.70 17.45 -14.87
C ILE A 147 -18.98 18.26 -14.71
N TYR A 148 -19.12 18.97 -13.60
CA TYR A 148 -20.26 19.86 -13.35
C TYR A 148 -20.38 20.95 -14.42
N LYS A 149 -19.28 21.66 -14.74
CA LYS A 149 -19.26 22.67 -15.80
C LYS A 149 -19.64 22.10 -17.17
N LYS A 150 -19.18 20.89 -17.51
CA LYS A 150 -19.57 20.19 -18.75
C LYS A 150 -21.06 19.87 -18.82
N MET A 151 -21.71 19.64 -17.68
CA MET A 151 -23.15 19.36 -17.63
C MET A 151 -23.99 20.63 -17.72
N VAL A 152 -23.58 21.72 -17.05
CA VAL A 152 -24.34 22.98 -17.00
C VAL A 152 -24.12 23.84 -18.26
N GLY A 153 -22.91 23.84 -18.83
CA GLY A 153 -22.54 24.67 -19.97
C GLY A 153 -22.80 24.05 -21.35
N GLY A 154 -23.99 23.49 -21.58
CA GLY A 154 -24.31 22.73 -22.80
C GLY A 154 -23.79 23.32 -24.12
N SER A 155 -23.16 22.45 -24.93
CA SER A 155 -22.99 22.57 -26.39
C SER A 155 -22.34 23.84 -26.98
N SER A 156 -21.01 23.94 -26.92
CA SER A 156 -20.15 24.35 -28.07
C SER A 156 -18.71 24.57 -27.61
N GLY A 157 -17.78 23.76 -28.11
CA GLY A 157 -16.35 23.98 -27.85
C GLY A 157 -15.54 22.70 -27.94
N SER A 158 -15.10 22.37 -29.16
CA SER A 158 -14.06 21.37 -29.42
C SER A 158 -12.86 21.61 -28.48
N PHE A 159 -12.62 20.67 -27.57
CA PHE A 159 -11.48 20.73 -26.67
C PHE A 159 -10.21 20.39 -27.47
N ARG A 160 -9.36 21.40 -27.71
CA ARG A 160 -7.99 21.19 -28.17
C ARG A 160 -7.27 20.28 -27.18
N ARG A 161 -6.75 19.15 -27.68
CA ARG A 161 -5.82 18.25 -26.99
C ARG A 161 -4.60 19.06 -26.54
N GLY A 162 -4.62 19.55 -25.30
CA GLY A 162 -3.45 20.04 -24.58
C GLY A 162 -2.92 18.92 -23.69
N ASN A 163 -1.71 18.45 -23.98
CA ASN A 163 -0.90 17.53 -23.18
C ASN A 163 -0.88 17.94 -21.70
N VAL A 164 -1.58 17.23 -20.82
CA VAL A 164 -1.33 17.31 -19.36
C VAL A 164 -1.23 15.93 -18.70
N LEU A 165 -1.39 14.84 -19.47
CA LEU A 165 -1.28 13.48 -18.95
C LEU A 165 -0.40 12.66 -19.89
N SER A 166 0.88 13.02 -19.96
CA SER A 166 1.88 12.17 -20.60
C SER A 166 2.86 11.62 -19.59
N LYS A 167 2.81 10.29 -19.47
CA LYS A 167 3.86 9.36 -19.02
C LYS A 167 4.16 9.30 -17.52
N SER A 168 3.33 8.55 -16.79
CA SER A 168 3.87 7.55 -15.87
C SER A 168 3.97 6.23 -16.64
N LYS A 169 5.20 5.79 -16.93
CA LYS A 169 5.44 4.40 -17.35
C LYS A 169 5.17 3.55 -16.11
N ALA A 170 4.19 2.66 -16.16
CA ALA A 170 4.04 1.61 -15.16
C ALA A 170 5.35 0.79 -15.13
N LYS A 171 6.10 0.88 -14.04
CA LYS A 171 7.23 -0.01 -13.79
C LYS A 171 6.69 -1.40 -13.50
N THR A 172 7.28 -2.41 -14.12
CA THR A 172 6.91 -3.80 -13.85
C THR A 172 7.40 -4.22 -12.45
N PRO A 173 6.79 -5.22 -11.79
CA PRO A 173 7.15 -5.62 -10.43
C PRO A 173 8.64 -5.93 -10.20
N ASN A 174 9.36 -6.36 -11.24
CA ASN A 174 10.80 -6.64 -11.19
C ASN A 174 11.70 -5.38 -11.17
N GLU A 175 11.19 -4.20 -11.51
CA GLU A 175 11.91 -2.92 -11.35
C GLU A 175 11.65 -2.25 -10.00
N ILE A 176 10.66 -2.75 -9.24
CA ILE A 176 10.19 -2.15 -7.99
C ILE A 176 10.92 -2.75 -6.77
N TYR A 177 11.34 -4.02 -6.88
CA TYR A 177 12.17 -4.72 -5.90
C TYR A 177 13.35 -5.39 -6.60
N PRO A 178 14.49 -4.70 -6.81
CA PRO A 178 15.68 -5.36 -7.31
C PRO A 178 16.11 -6.42 -6.29
N ARG A 179 16.21 -7.68 -6.71
CA ARG A 179 16.93 -8.69 -5.91
C ARG A 179 18.37 -8.19 -5.80
N GLY A 180 18.77 -7.84 -4.58
CA GLY A 180 20.16 -7.52 -4.29
C GLY A 180 21.04 -8.70 -4.72
N VAL A 181 22.14 -8.34 -5.39
CA VAL A 181 23.28 -9.23 -5.67
C VAL A 181 23.95 -9.60 -4.36
#